data_AF-A0A7L3WW35-F1
#
_entry.id   AF-A0A7L3WW35-F1
#
_cell.length_a   1.000
_cell.length_b   1.000
_cell.length_c   1.000
_cell.angle_alpha   90.00
_cell.angle_beta   90.00
_cell.angle_gamma   90.00
#
_symmetry.space_group_name_H-M   'P 1'
#
loop_
_entity.id
_entity.type
_entity.pdbx_description
1 polymer ?
#
loop_
_entity_poly.entity_id
_entity_poly.type
_entity_poly.pdbx_seq_one_letter_code
_entity_poly.pdbx_strand_id
1 'polypeptide(L)'
;GSLLLESLKDHISTTAQDHCKAIYLHVLTTNNTAINFYENRDFKQHHYLPYYYSIRGVLKDGFTYVLYINGGHPPWTILYPFLSHIGSTLASLSPCSIPQRIYRQAQSLLCSLLPWSGISAKSGIEYSRTM
;
A
#
# COMPACT_ATOMS: atom_id res chain seq x y z
N GLY A 1 -18.14 -18.02 -17.45
CA GLY A 1 -16.80 -17.42 -17.37
C GLY A 1 -16.34 -17.30 -15.93
N SER A 2 -17.01 -16.48 -15.12
CA SER A 2 -16.68 -16.22 -13.71
C SER A 2 -16.62 -17.47 -12.85
N LEU A 3 -17.67 -18.30 -12.87
CA LEU A 3 -17.75 -19.50 -12.01
C LEU A 3 -16.56 -20.45 -12.18
N LEU A 4 -16.10 -20.68 -13.42
CA LEU A 4 -14.95 -21.56 -13.67
C LEU A 4 -13.66 -21.01 -13.07
N LEU A 5 -13.46 -19.69 -13.15
CA LEU A 5 -12.28 -19.04 -12.58
C LEU A 5 -12.31 -19.06 -11.05
N GLU A 6 -13.49 -18.87 -10.44
CA GLU A 6 -13.63 -18.97 -8.99
C GLU A 6 -13.47 -20.42 -8.51
N SER A 7 -14.08 -21.41 -9.19
CA SER A 7 -13.85 -22.82 -8.89
C SER A 7 -12.39 -23.23 -9.02
N LEU A 8 -11.65 -22.65 -9.97
CA LEU A 8 -10.20 -22.85 -10.10
C LEU A 8 -9.45 -22.28 -8.88
N LYS A 9 -9.79 -21.05 -8.45
CA LYS A 9 -9.18 -20.44 -7.25
C LYS A 9 -9.48 -21.25 -6.00
N ASP A 10 -10.71 -21.74 -5.84
CA ASP A 10 -11.12 -22.59 -4.72
C ASP A 10 -10.34 -23.91 -4.72
N HIS A 11 -10.18 -24.51 -5.91
CA HIS A 11 -9.39 -25.73 -6.06
C HIS A 11 -7.92 -25.50 -5.71
N ILE A 12 -7.32 -24.40 -6.16
CA ILE A 12 -5.92 -24.06 -5.83
C ILE A 12 -5.77 -23.79 -4.32
N SER A 13 -6.74 -23.11 -3.72
CA SER A 13 -6.75 -22.81 -2.28
C SER A 13 -6.87 -24.09 -1.44
N THR A 14 -7.53 -25.14 -1.93
CA THR A 14 -7.66 -26.41 -1.20
C THR A 14 -6.51 -27.38 -1.45
N THR A 15 -5.90 -27.37 -2.64
CA THR A 15 -4.90 -28.39 -3.03
C THR A 15 -3.45 -27.91 -3.02
N ALA A 16 -3.21 -26.62 -3.21
CA ALA A 16 -1.87 -26.10 -3.48
C ALA A 16 -1.61 -24.73 -2.84
N GLN A 17 -2.27 -24.43 -1.72
CA GLN A 17 -2.20 -23.12 -1.05
C GLN A 17 -0.76 -22.67 -0.75
N ASP A 18 0.09 -23.60 -0.30
CA ASP A 18 1.46 -23.25 0.09
C ASP A 18 2.41 -23.09 -1.10
N HIS A 19 2.10 -23.73 -2.24
CA HIS A 19 3.00 -23.83 -3.39
C HIS A 19 2.59 -22.96 -4.58
N CYS A 20 1.30 -22.72 -4.79
CA CYS A 20 0.82 -21.92 -5.91
C CYS A 20 0.88 -20.43 -5.55
N LYS A 21 1.72 -19.66 -6.27
CA LYS A 21 1.95 -18.23 -6.00
C LYS A 21 1.41 -17.28 -7.07
N ALA A 22 1.03 -17.81 -8.23
CA ALA A 22 0.47 -17.00 -9.30
C ALA A 22 -0.38 -17.86 -10.25
N ILE A 23 -1.41 -17.25 -10.80
CA ILE A 23 -2.19 -17.76 -11.92
C ILE A 23 -1.84 -16.87 -13.12
N TYR A 24 -1.34 -17.47 -14.20
CA TYR A 24 -1.00 -16.73 -15.43
C TYR A 24 -1.73 -17.31 -16.64
N LEU A 25 -2.00 -16.46 -17.61
CA LEU A 25 -2.68 -16.84 -18.85
C LEU A 25 -2.29 -15.92 -20.00
N HIS A 26 -2.62 -16.34 -21.22
CA HIS A 26 -2.40 -15.58 -22.44
C HIS A 26 -3.72 -15.21 -23.10
N VAL A 27 -3.80 -13.98 -23.58
CA VAL A 27 -4.93 -13.47 -24.36
C VAL A 27 -4.41 -12.77 -25.61
N LEU A 28 -5.15 -12.87 -26.72
CA LEU A 28 -4.89 -12.05 -27.91
C LEU A 28 -4.99 -10.58 -27.55
N THR A 29 -4.10 -9.75 -28.09
CA THR A 29 -4.13 -8.29 -27.89
C THR A 29 -5.42 -7.64 -28.39
N THR A 30 -6.10 -8.30 -29.35
CA THR A 30 -7.37 -7.83 -29.92
C THR A 30 -8.62 -8.34 -29.19
N ASN A 31 -8.48 -9.22 -28.20
CA ASN A 31 -9.62 -9.80 -27.49
C ASN A 31 -10.02 -8.95 -26.28
N ASN A 32 -10.61 -7.78 -26.56
CA ASN A 32 -11.03 -6.81 -25.54
C ASN A 32 -11.99 -7.40 -24.51
N THR A 33 -12.85 -8.34 -24.91
CA THR A 33 -13.78 -9.01 -23.98
C THR A 33 -13.04 -9.81 -22.91
N ALA A 34 -12.03 -10.58 -23.31
CA ALA A 34 -11.22 -11.35 -22.37
C ALA A 34 -10.32 -10.43 -21.53
N ILE A 35 -9.70 -9.42 -22.15
CA ILE A 35 -8.88 -8.41 -21.47
C ILE A 35 -9.68 -7.76 -20.34
N ASN A 36 -10.83 -7.18 -20.66
CA ASN A 36 -11.70 -6.54 -19.66
C ASN A 36 -12.20 -7.55 -18.60
N PHE A 37 -12.45 -8.80 -18.99
CA PHE A 37 -12.88 -9.83 -18.04
C PHE A 37 -11.80 -10.13 -16.98
N TYR A 38 -10.54 -10.24 -17.39
CA TYR A 38 -9.44 -10.55 -16.49
C TYR A 38 -8.98 -9.33 -15.68
N GLU A 39 -8.93 -8.15 -16.30
CA GLU A 39 -8.58 -6.90 -15.59
C GLU A 39 -9.55 -6.56 -14.46
N ASN A 40 -10.86 -6.77 -14.70
CA ASN A 40 -11.89 -6.59 -13.67
C ASN A 40 -11.84 -7.65 -12.55
N ARG A 41 -10.88 -8.58 -12.60
CA ARG A 41 -10.67 -9.65 -11.61
C ARG A 41 -9.24 -9.66 -11.09
N ASP A 42 -8.62 -8.48 -11.08
CA ASP A 42 -7.30 -8.19 -10.54
C ASP A 42 -6.12 -8.84 -11.27
N PHE A 43 -6.35 -9.50 -12.40
CA PHE A 43 -5.24 -9.86 -13.26
C PHE A 43 -4.59 -8.60 -13.80
N LYS A 44 -3.26 -8.57 -13.77
CA LYS A 44 -2.45 -7.48 -14.32
C LYS A 44 -1.75 -7.95 -15.59
N GLN A 45 -1.76 -7.10 -16.60
CA GLN A 45 -0.95 -7.32 -17.79
C GLN A 45 0.52 -7.30 -17.40
N HIS A 46 1.24 -8.37 -17.73
CA HIS A 46 2.65 -8.55 -17.38
C HIS A 46 3.54 -8.31 -18.61
N HIS A 47 3.35 -9.06 -19.70
CA HIS A 47 4.19 -8.97 -20.90
C HIS A 47 3.37 -8.87 -22.19
N TYR A 48 3.93 -8.18 -23.19
CA TYR A 48 3.51 -8.23 -24.58
C TYR A 48 4.32 -9.29 -25.32
N LEU A 49 3.63 -10.12 -26.11
CA LEU A 49 4.19 -11.27 -26.81
C LEU A 49 3.97 -11.08 -28.32
N PRO A 50 4.98 -10.61 -29.07
CA PRO A 50 4.84 -10.41 -30.51
C PRO A 50 4.67 -11.77 -31.22
N TYR A 51 3.73 -11.84 -32.16
CA TYR A 51 3.48 -13.01 -33.01
C TYR A 51 3.21 -14.34 -32.26
N TYR A 52 2.69 -14.27 -31.03
CA TYR A 52 2.46 -15.43 -30.17
C TYR A 52 1.40 -16.42 -30.68
N TYR A 53 0.39 -15.92 -31.39
CA TYR A 53 -0.72 -16.74 -31.91
C TYR A 53 -0.63 -16.86 -33.43
N SER A 54 -1.07 -18.01 -33.98
CA SER A 54 -1.32 -18.18 -35.40
C SER A 54 -2.80 -18.47 -35.63
N ILE A 55 -3.51 -17.53 -36.26
CA ILE A 55 -4.92 -17.68 -36.60
C ILE A 55 -5.02 -17.76 -38.12
N ARG A 56 -5.33 -18.96 -38.63
CA ARG A 56 -5.41 -19.22 -40.08
C ARG A 56 -4.12 -18.84 -40.82
N GLY A 57 -2.97 -19.13 -40.22
CA GLY A 57 -1.66 -18.81 -40.79
C GLY A 57 -1.21 -17.35 -40.63
N VAL A 58 -2.06 -16.47 -40.09
CA VAL A 58 -1.70 -15.08 -39.80
C VAL A 58 -1.22 -14.98 -38.35
N LEU A 59 0.00 -14.47 -38.18
CA LEU A 59 0.58 -14.23 -36.87
C LEU A 59 -0.13 -13.07 -36.17
N LYS A 60 -0.37 -13.23 -34.87
CA LYS A 60 -1.07 -12.27 -34.01
C LYS A 60 -0.38 -12.19 -32.66
N ASP A 61 -0.43 -11.02 -32.06
CA ASP A 61 0.21 -10.77 -30.78
C ASP A 61 -0.65 -11.24 -29.61
N GLY A 62 0.01 -11.48 -28.48
CA GLY A 62 -0.63 -11.81 -27.21
C GLY A 62 -0.17 -10.92 -26.06
N PHE A 63 -0.94 -10.94 -24.99
CA PHE A 63 -0.54 -10.45 -23.68
C PHE A 63 -0.50 -11.61 -22.69
N THR A 64 0.47 -11.57 -21.77
CA THR A 64 0.44 -12.37 -20.54
C THR A 64 -0.26 -11.59 -19.45
N TYR A 65 -1.29 -12.17 -18.85
CA TYR A 65 -1.94 -11.66 -17.64
C TYR A 65 -1.58 -12.54 -16.45
N VAL A 66 -1.36 -11.91 -15.29
CA VAL A 66 -0.95 -12.60 -14.07
C VAL A 66 -1.79 -12.10 -12.89
N LEU A 67 -2.28 -13.03 -12.08
CA LEU A 67 -2.87 -12.79 -10.77
C LEU A 67 -1.98 -13.47 -9.72
N TYR A 68 -1.34 -12.68 -8.87
CA TYR A 68 -0.55 -13.22 -7.76
C TYR A 68 -1.45 -13.61 -6.59
N ILE A 69 -1.22 -14.79 -6.01
CA ILE A 69 -1.99 -15.37 -4.91
C ILE A 69 -1.05 -15.93 -3.85
N ASN A 70 -1.55 -16.19 -2.64
CA ASN A 70 -0.78 -16.82 -1.55
C ASN A 70 0.57 -16.15 -1.24
N GLY A 71 0.60 -14.80 -1.30
CA GLY A 71 1.80 -14.00 -1.07
C GLY A 71 2.80 -13.97 -2.22
N GLY A 72 2.44 -14.50 -3.40
CA GLY A 72 3.25 -14.35 -4.60
C GLY A 72 3.40 -12.89 -4.99
N HIS A 73 4.53 -12.58 -5.64
CA HIS A 73 4.84 -11.24 -6.12
C HIS A 73 5.71 -11.34 -7.37
N PRO A 74 5.73 -10.28 -8.21
CA PRO A 74 6.69 -10.21 -9.30
C PRO A 74 8.13 -10.23 -8.76
N PRO A 75 9.12 -10.58 -9.61
CA PRO A 75 10.53 -10.50 -9.23
C PRO A 75 10.85 -9.09 -8.72
N TRP A 76 11.54 -9.02 -7.58
CA TRP A 76 11.82 -7.76 -6.90
C TRP A 76 12.86 -6.98 -7.70
N THR A 77 12.40 -6.01 -8.49
CA THR A 77 13.25 -4.84 -8.78
C THR A 77 13.38 -4.05 -7.50
N ILE A 78 14.62 -3.73 -7.08
CA ILE A 78 15.01 -3.09 -5.80
C ILE A 78 14.09 -1.92 -5.37
N LEU A 79 13.49 -1.22 -6.34
CA LEU A 79 12.57 -0.10 -6.13
C LEU A 79 11.20 -0.46 -5.53
N TYR A 80 10.62 -1.61 -5.90
CA TYR A 80 9.25 -1.99 -5.52
C TYR A 80 9.05 -2.22 -4.00
N PRO A 81 9.96 -2.92 -3.29
CA PRO A 81 9.83 -3.09 -1.84
C PRO A 81 10.15 -1.82 -1.05
N PHE A 82 11.07 -0.99 -1.54
CA PHE A 82 11.46 0.23 -0.86
C PHE A 82 10.29 1.24 -0.82
N LEU A 83 9.61 1.44 -1.94
CA LEU A 83 8.48 2.36 -2.03
C LEU A 83 7.25 1.88 -1.24
N SER A 84 6.94 0.58 -1.30
CA SER A 84 5.76 0.02 -0.61
C SER A 84 5.95 -0.06 0.92
N HIS A 85 7.15 -0.43 1.39
CA HIS A 85 7.42 -0.56 2.81
C HIS A 85 7.64 0.80 3.50
N ILE A 86 8.32 1.74 2.85
CA ILE A 86 8.55 3.08 3.41
C ILE A 86 7.30 3.94 3.32
N GLY A 87 6.53 3.84 2.22
CA GLY A 87 5.27 4.59 2.07
C GLY A 87 4.24 4.22 3.14
N SER A 88 4.08 2.94 3.45
CA SER A 88 3.13 2.47 4.47
C SER A 88 3.59 2.77 5.90
N THR A 89 4.88 2.61 6.20
CA THR A 89 5.44 2.96 7.52
C THR A 89 5.40 4.47 7.75
N LEU A 90 5.74 5.31 6.76
CA LEU A 90 5.62 6.77 6.85
C LEU A 90 4.16 7.24 6.94
N ALA A 91 3.22 6.60 6.23
CA ALA A 91 1.81 6.96 6.31
C ALA A 91 1.18 6.59 7.67
N SER A 92 1.70 5.56 8.36
CA SER A 92 1.28 5.18 9.71
C SER A 92 1.85 6.07 10.81
N LEU A 93 2.90 6.85 10.51
CA LEU A 93 3.44 7.86 11.41
C LEU A 93 2.53 9.08 11.38
N SER A 94 1.51 9.07 12.24
CA SER A 94 0.71 10.26 12.53
C SER A 94 1.64 11.45 12.88
N PRO A 95 1.66 12.54 12.09
CA PRO A 95 2.62 13.64 12.27
C PRO A 95 2.48 14.39 13.61
N CYS A 96 1.41 14.11 14.36
CA CYS A 96 0.90 15.02 15.39
C CYS A 96 1.41 14.72 16.81
N SER A 97 1.99 13.54 17.06
CA SER A 97 2.37 13.13 18.42
C SER A 97 3.87 13.26 18.73
N ILE A 98 4.72 13.26 17.70
CA ILE A 98 6.18 13.33 17.86
C ILE A 98 6.65 14.78 18.16
N PRO A 99 6.19 15.83 17.44
CA PRO A 99 6.62 17.20 17.74
C PRO A 99 6.13 17.67 19.11
N GLN A 100 4.93 17.27 19.53
CA GLN A 100 4.34 17.68 20.81
C GLN A 100 5.05 17.06 22.03
N ARG A 101 5.49 15.80 21.95
CA ARG A 101 6.22 15.15 23.05
C ARG A 101 7.61 15.75 23.22
N ILE A 102 8.31 15.98 22.12
CA ILE A 102 9.65 16.62 22.14
C ILE A 102 9.54 18.05 22.65
N TYR A 103 8.52 18.81 22.22
CA TYR A 103 8.27 20.17 22.70
C TYR A 103 8.01 20.24 24.21
N ARG A 104 7.16 19.34 24.75
CA ARG A 104 6.87 19.31 26.19
C ARG A 104 8.09 18.92 27.04
N GLN A 105 8.91 17.99 26.56
CA GLN A 105 10.16 17.63 27.23
C GLN A 105 11.18 18.78 27.19
N ALA A 106 11.33 19.44 26.04
CA ALA A 106 12.20 20.61 25.91
C ALA A 106 11.74 21.77 26.80
N GLN A 107 10.43 22.01 26.94
CA GLN A 107 9.87 23.00 27.85
C GLN A 107 10.21 22.67 29.32
N SER A 108 10.05 21.42 29.75
CA SER A 108 10.38 21.03 31.14
C SER A 108 11.86 21.20 31.47
N LEU A 109 12.75 20.91 30.51
CA LEU A 109 14.19 21.04 30.68
C LEU A 109 14.66 22.51 30.62
N LEU A 110 14.04 23.33 29.76
CA LEU A 110 14.28 24.77 29.73
C LEU A 110 13.81 25.46 31.02
N CYS A 111 12.66 25.07 31.56
CA CYS A 111 12.16 25.59 32.83
C CYS A 111 13.02 25.16 34.03
N SER A 112 13.69 24.00 33.97
CA SER A 112 14.59 23.56 35.05
C SER A 112 15.99 24.17 35.00
N LEU A 113 16.39 24.75 33.85
CA LEU A 113 17.72 25.33 33.63
C LEU A 113 17.76 26.86 33.75
N LEU A 114 16.60 27.53 33.81
CA LEU A 114 16.52 28.97 34.04
C LEU A 114 16.33 29.24 35.55
N PRO A 115 17.29 29.88 36.25
CA PRO A 115 17.06 30.35 37.61
C PRO A 115 16.11 31.53 37.55
N TRP A 116 14.94 31.39 38.16
CA TRP A 116 13.99 32.48 38.35
C TRP A 116 14.60 33.52 39.31
N SER A 117 15.35 34.49 38.79
CA SER A 117 15.69 35.70 39.55
C SER A 117 14.42 36.52 39.70
N GLY A 118 13.94 36.60 40.95
CA GLY A 118 12.70 37.26 41.30
C GLY A 118 12.65 38.73 40.93
N ILE A 119 11.43 39.19 40.63
CA ILE A 119 11.04 40.57 40.85
C ILE A 119 9.75 40.52 41.67
N SER A 120 9.93 40.79 42.96
CA SER A 120 8.90 41.29 43.87
C SER A 120 8.64 42.75 43.52
N ALA A 121 7.40 43.08 43.16
CA ALA A 121 6.88 44.43 43.27
C ALA A 121 5.36 44.39 43.50
N LYS A 122 4.95 45.24 44.44
CA LYS A 122 3.71 45.26 45.23
C LYS A 122 2.47 45.74 44.46
N SER A 123 1.35 45.61 45.16
CA SER A 123 0.01 46.20 44.97
C SER A 123 -0.87 45.42 43.98
N GLY A 124 -2.01 44.84 44.37
CA GLY A 124 -2.93 45.13 45.46
C GLY A 124 -4.24 45.58 44.83
N ILE A 125 -5.15 44.65 44.53
CA ILE A 125 -6.56 44.94 44.25
C ILE A 125 -7.41 43.84 44.91
N GLU A 126 -7.75 44.13 46.15
CA GLU A 126 -9.11 44.19 46.70
C GLU A 126 -10.16 43.19 46.18
N TYR A 127 -10.60 42.34 47.11
CA TYR A 127 -11.83 41.55 47.06
C TYR A 127 -13.05 42.47 46.96
N SER A 128 -13.98 42.17 46.06
CA SER A 128 -15.40 42.45 46.30
C SER A 128 -16.27 41.40 45.62
N ARG A 129 -16.83 40.57 46.47
CA ARG A 129 -17.90 39.61 46.24
C ARG A 129 -19.14 40.28 46.79
N THR A 130 -20.20 40.48 45.99
CA THR A 130 -21.59 40.36 46.42
C THR A 130 -22.55 40.56 45.25
N MET A 131 -23.42 39.54 45.10
CA MET A 131 -24.81 39.54 44.64
C MET A 131 -25.13 39.93 43.19
#